data_AF-A0A2T4VST9-F1
#
_entry.id   AF-A0A2T4VST9-F1
#
_cell.length_a   1.000
_cell.length_b   1.000
_cell.length_c   1.000
_cell.angle_alpha   90.00
_cell.angle_beta   90.00
_cell.angle_gamma   90.00
#
_symmetry.space_group_name_H-M   'P 1'
#
loop_
_entity.id
_entity.type
_entity.pdbx_description
1 polymer ?
#
loop_
_entity_poly.entity_id
_entity_poly.type
_entity_poly.pdbx_seq_one_letter_code
_entity_poly.pdbx_strand_id
1 'polypeptide(L)'
;MPLSVQLQEREDFEVRTLRALGGGAAVGLAVAAASRMHLHLDMTFFAVAGAAVASARADWKVRLGMLVGLPVLLNIPEVLNVPTPLSEACMGTLAAGVVGLVGTRWKPKPLQVLAGAVGAGMMVPLGLYVKTVMDARFFDGRLGAVGAVVGLAAVALFWSVGTLAAHVRVHGNAVEARGTALEKQLSGEAQGLVSRAVTLYGQCQKEAARLTAGPGKTELVGVLEKMAREVFSLAESHAQLEAQLRAVQQGDVDAQVQELRAKAAATTDAVARRQLELAASSLGEELNHLDILGRKRERMLAQLHAQVALLERARVSLVGVQGGDVASKGEQAAQLARKLAALGQEDSSAPAAPAPLPESTKVLG
;
A
#
# COMPACT_ATOMS: atom_id res chain seq x y z
N MET A 1 10.81 4.04 14.71
CA MET A 1 9.66 4.35 13.82
C MET A 1 9.27 3.07 13.10
N PRO A 2 8.01 2.62 13.15
CA PRO A 2 7.59 1.41 12.46
C PRO A 2 7.67 1.65 10.95
N LEU A 3 8.58 0.95 10.28
CA LEU A 3 8.71 0.99 8.82
C LEU A 3 7.54 0.21 8.22
N SER A 4 6.60 0.89 7.56
CA SER A 4 5.65 0.19 6.71
C SER A 4 6.29 -0.06 5.35
N VAL A 5 6.58 -1.31 5.09
CA VAL A 5 6.99 -1.78 3.76
C VAL A 5 5.72 -1.97 2.94
N GLN A 6 5.51 -1.11 1.94
CA GLN A 6 4.47 -1.33 0.94
C GLN A 6 5.15 -1.63 -0.40
N LEU A 7 4.73 -2.74 -1.01
CA LEU A 7 5.11 -3.06 -2.39
C LEU A 7 4.32 -2.13 -3.30
N GLN A 8 5.02 -1.20 -3.95
CA GLN A 8 4.41 -0.37 -4.98
C GLN A 8 4.18 -1.25 -6.21
N GLU A 9 2.99 -1.17 -6.81
CA GLU A 9 2.65 -1.84 -8.07
C GLU A 9 2.94 -3.35 -8.05
N ARG A 10 2.40 -4.04 -7.04
CA ARG A 10 2.49 -5.50 -6.88
C ARG A 10 2.20 -6.25 -8.19
N GLU A 11 1.15 -5.85 -8.91
CA GLU A 11 0.77 -6.45 -10.18
C GLU A 11 1.85 -6.31 -11.26
N ASP A 12 2.53 -5.16 -11.33
CA ASP A 12 3.61 -4.96 -12.31
C ASP A 12 4.83 -5.82 -11.97
N PHE A 13 5.15 -5.98 -10.69
CA PHE A 13 6.21 -6.89 -10.26
C PHE A 13 5.87 -8.35 -10.61
N GLU A 14 4.65 -8.80 -10.33
CA GLU A 14 4.19 -10.15 -10.65
C GLU A 14 4.25 -10.42 -12.16
N VAL A 15 3.74 -9.49 -12.98
CA VAL A 15 3.77 -9.63 -14.45
C VAL A 15 5.21 -9.65 -14.97
N ARG A 16 6.12 -8.83 -14.42
CA ARG A 16 7.53 -8.83 -14.84
C ARG A 16 8.24 -10.12 -14.44
N THR A 17 7.95 -10.64 -13.26
CA THR A 17 8.47 -11.90 -12.76
C THR A 17 8.04 -13.06 -13.65
N LEU A 18 6.74 -13.14 -13.98
CA LEU A 18 6.22 -14.14 -14.92
C LEU A 18 6.85 -14.05 -16.31
N ARG A 19 7.07 -12.83 -16.81
CA ARG A 19 7.77 -12.63 -18.09
C ARG A 19 9.24 -13.00 -18.02
N ALA A 20 9.94 -12.66 -16.94
CA ALA A 20 11.33 -13.03 -16.72
C ALA A 20 11.49 -14.56 -16.73
N LEU A 21 10.61 -15.27 -15.99
CA LEU A 21 10.52 -16.73 -15.99
C LEU A 21 10.31 -17.29 -17.40
N GLY A 22 9.33 -16.75 -18.12
CA GLY A 22 9.06 -17.14 -19.52
C GLY A 22 10.24 -16.89 -20.45
N GLY A 23 10.95 -15.76 -20.27
CA GLY A 23 12.18 -15.44 -21.00
C GLY A 23 13.31 -16.42 -20.71
N GLY A 24 13.57 -16.72 -19.43
CA GLY A 24 14.55 -17.72 -19.02
C GLY A 24 14.23 -19.12 -19.56
N ALA A 25 12.97 -19.53 -19.50
CA ALA A 25 12.49 -20.79 -20.05
C ALA A 25 12.66 -20.88 -21.58
N ALA A 26 12.28 -19.84 -22.32
CA ALA A 26 12.43 -19.78 -23.77
C ALA A 26 13.90 -19.87 -24.21
N VAL A 27 14.78 -19.18 -23.47
CA VAL A 27 16.22 -19.29 -23.67
C VAL A 27 16.74 -20.68 -23.32
N GLY A 28 16.21 -21.34 -22.30
CA GLY A 28 16.54 -22.73 -21.97
C GLY A 28 16.30 -23.69 -23.13
N LEU A 29 15.21 -23.50 -23.90
CA LEU A 29 14.97 -24.25 -25.14
C LEU A 29 16.03 -23.96 -26.21
N ALA A 30 16.42 -22.69 -26.38
CA ALA A 30 17.45 -22.31 -27.34
C ALA A 30 18.83 -22.90 -26.96
N VAL A 31 19.19 -22.86 -25.68
CA VAL A 31 20.43 -23.49 -25.16
C VAL A 31 20.40 -25.00 -25.35
N ALA A 32 19.26 -25.65 -25.11
CA ALA A 32 19.10 -27.08 -25.35
C ALA A 32 19.18 -27.46 -26.84
N ALA A 33 18.71 -26.58 -27.74
CA ALA A 33 18.86 -26.78 -29.18
C ALA A 33 20.31 -26.57 -29.63
N ALA A 34 20.98 -25.54 -29.11
CA ALA A 34 22.37 -25.23 -29.41
C ALA A 34 23.34 -26.31 -28.92
N SER A 35 23.08 -26.91 -27.75
CA SER A 35 23.89 -28.01 -27.22
C SER A 35 23.83 -29.26 -28.10
N ARG A 36 22.70 -29.53 -28.77
CA ARG A 36 22.59 -30.58 -29.79
C ARG A 36 23.44 -30.31 -31.02
N MET A 37 23.78 -29.05 -31.28
CA MET A 37 24.65 -28.62 -32.38
C MET A 37 26.12 -28.45 -31.93
N HIS A 38 26.47 -28.87 -30.70
CA HIS A 38 27.81 -28.69 -30.11
C HIS A 38 28.26 -27.22 -30.00
N LEU A 39 27.31 -26.28 -29.91
CA LEU A 39 27.62 -24.87 -29.65
C LEU A 39 27.72 -24.64 -28.13
N HIS A 40 28.86 -24.17 -27.66
CA HIS A 40 29.05 -23.74 -26.28
C HIS A 40 28.46 -22.34 -26.09
N LEU A 41 27.34 -22.27 -25.39
CA LEU A 41 26.69 -21.01 -25.02
C LEU A 41 26.86 -20.78 -23.51
N ASP A 42 27.26 -19.56 -23.13
CA ASP A 42 27.29 -19.19 -21.71
C ASP A 42 25.86 -19.08 -21.15
N MET A 43 25.51 -20.05 -20.32
CA MET A 43 24.18 -20.20 -19.76
C MET A 43 23.79 -19.01 -18.88
N THR A 44 24.75 -18.37 -18.22
CA THR A 44 24.50 -17.23 -17.32
C THR A 44 24.08 -16.01 -18.12
N PHE A 45 24.89 -15.65 -19.12
CA PHE A 45 24.59 -14.57 -20.05
C PHE A 45 23.19 -14.70 -20.65
N PHE A 46 22.88 -15.86 -21.20
CA PHE A 46 21.62 -16.07 -21.91
C PHE A 46 20.41 -16.03 -20.97
N ALA A 47 20.51 -16.62 -19.77
CA ALA A 47 19.43 -16.60 -18.79
C ALA A 47 19.09 -15.17 -18.32
N VAL A 48 20.13 -14.40 -17.96
CA VAL A 48 19.97 -13.02 -17.49
C VAL A 48 19.49 -12.12 -18.64
N ALA A 49 20.03 -12.27 -19.85
CA ALA A 49 19.62 -11.50 -21.02
C ALA A 49 18.16 -11.80 -21.41
N GLY A 50 17.77 -13.07 -21.46
CA GLY A 50 16.39 -13.49 -21.76
C GLY A 50 15.40 -12.96 -20.73
N ALA A 51 15.73 -13.08 -19.44
CA ALA A 51 14.92 -12.55 -18.35
C ALA A 51 14.78 -11.02 -18.42
N ALA A 52 15.87 -10.31 -18.70
CA ALA A 52 15.88 -8.85 -18.80
C ALA A 52 15.05 -8.34 -19.98
N VAL A 53 15.22 -8.91 -21.16
CA VAL A 53 14.46 -8.51 -22.36
C VAL A 53 12.98 -8.82 -22.20
N ALA A 54 12.64 -10.00 -21.67
CA ALA A 54 11.24 -10.40 -21.49
C ALA A 54 10.52 -9.56 -20.42
N SER A 55 11.22 -9.24 -19.32
CA SER A 55 10.65 -8.44 -18.23
C SER A 55 10.46 -6.95 -18.59
N ALA A 56 11.22 -6.42 -19.56
CA ALA A 56 11.08 -5.02 -19.98
C ALA A 56 9.67 -4.72 -20.55
N ARG A 57 8.96 -3.79 -19.92
CA ARG A 57 7.65 -3.25 -20.36
C ARG A 57 7.81 -2.01 -21.26
N ALA A 58 8.84 -2.03 -22.10
CA ALA A 58 9.14 -0.93 -23.00
C ALA A 58 8.54 -1.11 -24.40
N ASP A 59 8.49 -0.02 -25.15
CA ASP A 59 8.10 -0.02 -26.56
C ASP A 59 9.01 -0.93 -27.38
N TRP A 60 8.51 -1.40 -28.52
CA TRP A 60 9.24 -2.35 -29.38
C TRP A 60 10.63 -1.85 -29.78
N LYS A 61 10.79 -0.52 -30.01
CA LYS A 61 12.07 0.11 -30.34
C LYS A 61 13.09 -0.03 -29.21
N VAL A 62 12.65 0.15 -27.96
CA VAL A 62 13.50 -0.01 -26.79
C VAL A 62 13.87 -1.47 -26.60
N ARG A 63 12.92 -2.40 -26.80
CA ARG A 63 13.21 -3.84 -26.75
C ARG A 63 14.22 -4.26 -27.80
N LEU A 64 14.13 -3.72 -29.02
CA LEU A 64 15.13 -3.93 -30.06
C LEU A 64 16.49 -3.38 -29.66
N GLY A 65 16.52 -2.16 -29.10
CA GLY A 65 17.74 -1.57 -28.55
C GLY A 65 18.36 -2.41 -27.44
N MET A 66 17.54 -2.97 -26.54
CA MET A 66 18.00 -3.90 -25.50
C MET A 66 18.52 -5.21 -26.10
N LEU A 67 17.85 -5.78 -27.09
CA LEU A 67 18.31 -7.01 -27.75
C LEU A 67 19.70 -6.85 -28.38
N VAL A 68 20.04 -5.66 -28.89
CA VAL A 68 21.35 -5.37 -29.49
C VAL A 68 22.37 -4.92 -28.45
N GLY A 69 22.00 -4.02 -27.53
CA GLY A 69 22.92 -3.40 -26.59
C GLY A 69 23.21 -4.22 -25.33
N LEU A 70 22.24 -4.99 -24.84
CA LEU A 70 22.40 -5.80 -23.63
C LEU A 70 23.49 -6.87 -23.79
N PRO A 71 23.62 -7.57 -24.93
CA PRO A 71 24.74 -8.46 -25.18
C PRO A 71 26.11 -7.81 -24.98
N VAL A 72 26.31 -6.63 -25.57
CA VAL A 72 27.58 -5.91 -25.48
C VAL A 72 27.87 -5.53 -24.02
N LEU A 73 26.86 -5.05 -23.30
CA LEU A 73 26.99 -4.63 -21.91
C LEU A 73 27.30 -5.80 -20.97
N LEU A 74 26.63 -6.93 -21.14
CA LEU A 74 26.79 -8.09 -20.25
C LEU A 74 28.12 -8.82 -20.45
N ASN A 75 28.81 -8.61 -21.58
CA ASN A 75 30.16 -9.15 -21.80
C ASN A 75 31.27 -8.30 -21.14
N ILE A 76 30.98 -7.09 -20.64
CA ILE A 76 31.99 -6.21 -20.02
C ILE A 76 32.74 -6.88 -18.85
N PRO A 77 32.08 -7.58 -17.90
CA PRO A 77 32.78 -8.23 -16.80
C PRO A 77 33.78 -9.29 -17.27
N GLU A 78 33.49 -10.01 -18.36
CA GLU A 78 34.40 -11.00 -18.94
C GLU A 78 35.59 -10.33 -19.62
N VAL A 79 35.35 -9.26 -20.39
CA VAL A 79 36.42 -8.45 -21.01
C VAL A 79 37.36 -7.86 -19.97
N LEU A 80 36.84 -7.53 -18.79
CA LEU A 80 37.62 -7.03 -17.65
C LEU A 80 38.22 -8.15 -16.78
N ASN A 81 38.07 -9.42 -17.16
CA ASN A 81 38.55 -10.60 -16.42
C ASN A 81 38.08 -10.64 -14.95
N VAL A 82 36.84 -10.24 -14.69
CA VAL A 82 36.25 -10.30 -13.35
C VAL A 82 36.07 -11.78 -12.96
N PRO A 83 36.56 -12.22 -11.78
CA PRO A 83 36.48 -13.63 -11.39
C PRO A 83 35.03 -14.06 -11.10
N THR A 84 34.70 -15.32 -11.36
CA THR A 84 33.46 -15.94 -10.90
C THR A 84 33.48 -16.10 -9.38
N PRO A 85 32.39 -15.79 -8.64
CA PRO A 85 31.04 -15.45 -9.10
C PRO A 85 30.76 -13.93 -9.29
N LEU A 86 31.77 -13.07 -9.16
CA LEU A 86 31.58 -11.62 -9.27
C LEU A 86 31.16 -11.20 -10.68
N SER A 87 31.65 -11.86 -11.72
CA SER A 87 31.23 -11.61 -13.11
C SER A 87 29.72 -11.83 -13.29
N GLU A 88 29.20 -12.93 -12.75
CA GLU A 88 27.77 -13.29 -12.78
C GLU A 88 26.92 -12.28 -12.02
N ALA A 89 27.40 -11.82 -10.86
CA ALA A 89 26.75 -10.76 -10.11
C ALA A 89 26.73 -9.44 -10.89
N CYS A 90 27.83 -9.05 -11.53
CA CYS A 90 27.91 -7.87 -12.38
C CYS A 90 26.96 -7.96 -13.58
N MET A 91 26.83 -9.13 -14.22
CA MET A 91 25.85 -9.33 -15.29
C MET A 91 24.41 -9.11 -14.78
N GLY A 92 24.08 -9.69 -13.62
CA GLY A 92 22.78 -9.50 -12.99
C GLY A 92 22.49 -8.03 -12.65
N THR A 93 23.46 -7.30 -12.09
CA THR A 93 23.30 -5.88 -11.75
C THR A 93 23.12 -5.01 -12.98
N LEU A 94 23.94 -5.20 -14.02
CA LEU A 94 23.87 -4.45 -15.27
C LEU A 94 22.52 -4.67 -15.96
N ALA A 95 22.08 -5.93 -16.07
CA ALA A 95 20.79 -6.26 -16.67
C ALA A 95 19.62 -5.60 -15.93
N ALA A 96 19.59 -5.71 -14.60
CA ALA A 96 18.53 -5.11 -13.79
C ALA A 96 18.58 -3.58 -13.80
N GLY A 97 19.78 -2.99 -13.86
CA GLY A 97 19.96 -1.54 -14.02
C GLY A 97 19.37 -1.03 -15.34
N VAL A 98 19.66 -1.70 -16.46
CA VAL A 98 19.11 -1.34 -17.78
C VAL A 98 17.58 -1.50 -17.79
N VAL A 99 17.07 -2.62 -17.27
CA VAL A 99 15.62 -2.84 -17.18
C VAL A 99 14.94 -1.81 -16.27
N GLY A 100 15.58 -1.42 -15.17
CA GLY A 100 15.06 -0.38 -14.27
C GLY A 100 15.01 1.01 -14.90
N LEU A 101 16.04 1.39 -15.67
CA LEU A 101 16.15 2.70 -16.29
C LEU A 101 15.30 2.86 -17.55
N VAL A 102 15.25 1.83 -18.39
CA VAL A 102 14.68 1.92 -19.76
C VAL A 102 13.47 1.00 -19.93
N GLY A 103 13.36 -0.05 -19.11
CA GLY A 103 12.33 -1.08 -19.20
C GLY A 103 11.04 -0.78 -18.41
N THR A 104 10.95 0.37 -17.74
CA THR A 104 9.84 0.71 -16.85
C THR A 104 8.97 1.83 -17.42
N ARG A 105 7.63 1.74 -17.21
CA ARG A 105 6.68 2.77 -17.64
C ARG A 105 6.64 3.99 -16.70
N TRP A 106 7.03 3.79 -15.46
CA TRP A 106 7.13 4.83 -14.44
C TRP A 106 8.58 5.30 -14.33
N LYS A 107 8.81 6.44 -13.68
CA LYS A 107 10.16 6.98 -13.45
C LYS A 107 10.63 6.59 -12.04
N PRO A 108 11.32 5.44 -11.85
CA PRO A 108 11.84 5.06 -10.55
C PRO A 108 12.92 6.04 -10.08
N LYS A 109 13.09 6.19 -8.77
CA LYS A 109 14.20 6.97 -8.23
C LYS A 109 15.53 6.23 -8.50
N PRO A 110 16.64 6.94 -8.76
CA PRO A 110 17.92 6.30 -9.08
C PRO A 110 18.39 5.33 -7.98
N LEU A 111 18.14 5.67 -6.71
CA LEU A 111 18.45 4.80 -5.57
C LEU A 111 17.64 3.50 -5.56
N GLN A 112 16.39 3.52 -6.03
CA GLN A 112 15.56 2.31 -6.12
C GLN A 112 16.07 1.39 -7.23
N VAL A 113 16.41 1.96 -8.38
CA VAL A 113 17.02 1.21 -9.48
C VAL A 113 18.33 0.58 -9.03
N LEU A 114 19.19 1.33 -8.34
CA LEU A 114 20.45 0.82 -7.80
C LEU A 114 20.21 -0.32 -6.80
N ALA A 115 19.28 -0.16 -5.86
CA ALA A 115 18.98 -1.19 -4.87
C ALA A 115 18.46 -2.48 -5.53
N GLY A 116 17.54 -2.37 -6.50
CA GLY A 116 17.06 -3.52 -7.27
C GLY A 116 18.15 -4.15 -8.14
N ALA A 117 19.03 -3.34 -8.72
CA ALA A 117 20.16 -3.83 -9.52
C ALA A 117 21.13 -4.64 -8.66
N VAL A 118 21.57 -4.09 -7.52
CA VAL A 118 22.46 -4.78 -6.58
C VAL A 118 21.80 -6.06 -6.05
N GLY A 119 20.53 -5.99 -5.68
CA GLY A 119 19.77 -7.16 -5.22
C GLY A 119 19.69 -8.26 -6.28
N ALA A 120 19.40 -7.91 -7.54
CA ALA A 120 19.37 -8.84 -8.65
C ALA A 120 20.74 -9.47 -8.93
N GLY A 121 21.82 -8.67 -8.91
CA GLY A 121 23.18 -9.19 -9.07
C GLY A 121 23.57 -10.19 -7.99
N MET A 122 23.28 -9.90 -6.72
CA MET A 122 23.56 -10.83 -5.62
C MET A 122 22.78 -12.15 -5.73
N MET A 123 21.58 -12.13 -6.32
CA MET A 123 20.74 -13.32 -6.46
C MET A 123 21.10 -14.21 -7.65
N VAL A 124 21.78 -13.70 -8.69
CA VAL A 124 22.14 -14.51 -9.87
C VAL A 124 23.06 -15.68 -9.52
N PRO A 125 24.19 -15.51 -8.80
CA PRO A 125 25.05 -16.63 -8.40
C PRO A 125 24.29 -17.67 -7.55
N LEU A 126 23.38 -17.20 -6.69
CA LEU A 126 22.53 -18.08 -5.89
C LEU A 126 21.58 -18.90 -6.79
N GLY A 127 20.96 -18.27 -7.79
CA GLY A 127 20.13 -18.95 -8.77
C GLY A 127 20.90 -19.98 -9.59
N LEU A 128 22.15 -19.67 -9.97
CA LEU A 128 23.03 -20.61 -10.66
C LEU A 128 23.43 -21.79 -9.76
N TYR A 129 23.70 -21.55 -8.48
CA TYR A 129 23.92 -22.60 -7.51
C TYR A 129 22.69 -23.51 -7.33
N VAL A 130 21.49 -22.93 -7.24
CA VAL A 130 20.26 -23.72 -7.17
C VAL A 130 20.07 -24.56 -8.43
N LYS A 131 20.35 -23.99 -9.60
CA LYS A 131 20.34 -24.75 -10.86
C LYS A 131 21.31 -25.93 -10.81
N THR A 132 22.57 -25.74 -10.40
CA THR A 132 23.54 -26.86 -10.35
C THR A 132 23.13 -27.95 -9.39
N VAL A 133 22.52 -27.59 -8.25
CA VAL A 133 21.94 -28.55 -7.31
C VAL A 133 20.75 -29.30 -7.93
N MET A 134 19.86 -28.60 -8.66
CA MET A 134 18.73 -29.24 -9.34
C MET A 134 19.20 -30.21 -10.44
N ASP A 135 20.17 -29.80 -11.24
CA ASP A 135 20.77 -30.62 -12.29
C ASP A 135 21.38 -31.90 -11.70
N ALA A 136 22.12 -31.78 -10.59
CA ALA A 136 22.77 -32.89 -9.91
C ALA A 136 21.81 -33.83 -9.15
N ARG A 137 20.60 -33.38 -8.80
CA ARG A 137 19.66 -34.16 -7.98
C ARG A 137 18.51 -34.77 -8.76
N PHE A 138 18.04 -34.09 -9.81
CA PHE A 138 16.81 -34.46 -10.49
C PHE A 138 16.98 -34.80 -11.96
N PHE A 139 18.01 -34.26 -12.62
CA PHE A 139 18.09 -34.32 -14.07
C PHE A 139 19.13 -35.30 -14.61
N ASP A 140 20.16 -35.69 -13.84
CA ASP A 140 21.15 -36.77 -14.12
C ASP A 140 21.54 -36.87 -15.61
N GLY A 141 21.65 -35.73 -16.30
CA GLY A 141 21.88 -35.63 -17.75
C GLY A 141 20.77 -36.17 -18.68
N ARG A 142 19.74 -36.87 -18.18
CA ARG A 142 18.71 -37.56 -18.99
C ARG A 142 17.60 -36.65 -19.51
N LEU A 143 17.33 -35.55 -18.81
CA LEU A 143 16.23 -34.63 -19.14
C LEU A 143 16.67 -33.40 -19.94
N GLY A 144 17.88 -33.41 -20.52
CA GLY A 144 18.52 -32.40 -21.37
C GLY A 144 17.79 -31.06 -21.54
N ALA A 145 16.75 -31.01 -22.37
CA ALA A 145 15.99 -29.78 -22.64
C ALA A 145 15.12 -29.31 -21.47
N VAL A 146 14.45 -30.23 -20.77
CA VAL A 146 13.60 -29.92 -19.61
C VAL A 146 14.46 -29.38 -18.45
N GLY A 147 15.63 -30.00 -18.21
CA GLY A 147 16.58 -29.52 -17.20
C GLY A 147 17.06 -28.10 -17.50
N ALA A 148 17.44 -27.82 -18.76
CA ALA A 148 17.84 -26.47 -19.19
C ALA A 148 16.71 -25.45 -19.03
N VAL A 149 15.48 -25.78 -19.41
CA VAL A 149 14.32 -24.89 -19.28
C VAL A 149 14.03 -24.57 -17.81
N VAL A 150 13.91 -25.60 -16.96
CA VAL A 150 13.61 -25.43 -15.54
C VAL A 150 14.76 -24.72 -14.82
N GLY A 151 16.00 -25.09 -15.12
CA GLY A 151 17.19 -24.50 -14.54
C GLY A 151 17.34 -23.01 -14.86
N LEU A 152 17.19 -22.61 -16.13
CA LEU A 152 17.28 -21.18 -16.49
C LEU A 152 16.05 -20.38 -16.03
N ALA A 153 14.87 -20.99 -15.95
CA ALA A 153 13.72 -20.38 -15.30
C ALA A 153 13.99 -20.12 -13.81
N ALA A 154 14.66 -21.04 -13.10
CA ALA A 154 15.06 -20.83 -11.71
C ALA A 154 16.02 -19.65 -11.57
N VAL A 155 17.05 -19.54 -12.42
CA VAL A 155 17.97 -18.39 -12.42
C VAL A 155 17.19 -17.08 -12.66
N ALA A 156 16.27 -17.07 -13.63
CA ALA A 156 15.43 -15.92 -13.92
C ALA A 156 14.51 -15.54 -12.74
N LEU A 157 14.01 -16.52 -11.98
CA LEU A 157 13.25 -16.30 -10.76
C LEU A 157 14.09 -15.55 -9.72
N PHE A 158 15.28 -16.07 -9.40
CA PHE A 158 16.17 -15.44 -8.42
C PHE A 158 16.56 -14.03 -8.83
N TRP A 159 16.89 -13.82 -10.11
CA TRP A 159 17.13 -12.49 -10.65
C TRP A 159 15.92 -11.56 -10.45
N SER A 160 14.70 -12.01 -10.79
CA SER A 160 13.48 -11.21 -10.59
C SER A 160 13.20 -10.89 -9.12
N VAL A 161 13.41 -11.83 -8.20
CA VAL A 161 13.26 -11.63 -6.76
C VAL A 161 14.25 -10.56 -6.28
N GLY A 162 15.47 -10.56 -6.78
CA GLY A 162 16.44 -9.51 -6.47
C GLY A 162 16.01 -8.11 -6.97
N THR A 163 15.24 -8.02 -8.06
CA THR A 163 14.67 -6.74 -8.52
C THR A 163 13.52 -6.22 -7.64
N LEU A 164 13.02 -7.01 -6.68
CA LEU A 164 11.96 -6.60 -5.74
C LEU A 164 12.35 -5.35 -4.95
N ALA A 165 13.63 -5.20 -4.59
CA ALA A 165 14.12 -4.04 -3.85
C ALA A 165 13.86 -2.70 -4.58
N ALA A 166 13.76 -2.70 -5.91
CA ALA A 166 13.38 -1.49 -6.67
C ALA A 166 11.89 -1.14 -6.55
N HIS A 167 11.03 -2.10 -6.18
CA HIS A 167 9.58 -1.93 -6.04
C HIS A 167 9.15 -1.74 -4.58
N VAL A 168 10.08 -1.92 -3.64
CA VAL A 168 9.84 -1.65 -2.22
C VAL A 168 9.91 -0.14 -1.99
N ARG A 169 8.76 0.48 -1.69
CA ARG A 169 8.75 1.78 -1.02
C ARG A 169 8.71 1.54 0.47
N VAL A 170 9.86 1.75 1.10
CA VAL A 170 9.91 2.02 2.52
C VAL A 170 9.33 3.42 2.72
N HIS A 171 8.04 3.49 3.04
CA HIS A 171 7.50 4.76 3.52
C HIS A 171 8.14 5.01 4.89
N GLY A 172 8.88 6.11 5.01
CA GLY A 172 9.49 6.52 6.27
C GLY A 172 8.47 6.72 7.39
N ASN A 173 7.19 6.82 7.01
CA ASN A 173 6.09 6.97 7.94
C ASN A 173 4.81 6.25 7.49
N ALA A 174 4.43 5.19 8.21
CA ALA A 174 3.21 4.41 7.97
C ALA A 174 1.93 5.25 8.06
N VAL A 175 1.94 6.29 8.91
CA VAL A 175 0.77 7.13 9.18
C VAL A 175 0.46 8.03 7.99
N GLU A 176 1.48 8.64 7.37
CA GLU A 176 1.32 9.47 6.17
C GLU A 176 0.85 8.65 4.95
N ALA A 177 1.41 7.44 4.78
CA ALA A 177 0.98 6.52 3.73
C ALA A 177 -0.50 6.10 3.89
N ARG A 178 -0.95 5.84 5.13
CA ARG A 178 -2.36 5.56 5.42
C ARG A 178 -3.25 6.76 5.09
N GLY A 179 -2.89 7.95 5.54
CA GLY A 179 -3.68 9.16 5.30
C GLY A 179 -3.83 9.49 3.81
N THR A 180 -2.76 9.39 3.03
CA THR A 180 -2.80 9.64 1.57
C THR A 180 -3.58 8.58 0.79
N ALA A 181 -3.59 7.33 1.25
CA ALA A 181 -4.45 6.29 0.67
C ALA A 181 -5.92 6.57 0.96
N LEU A 182 -6.23 6.98 2.19
CA LEU A 182 -7.59 7.29 2.64
C LEU A 182 -8.18 8.52 1.93
N GLU A 183 -7.36 9.54 1.68
CA GLU A 183 -7.76 10.74 0.93
C GLU A 183 -8.36 10.41 -0.45
N LYS A 184 -7.88 9.36 -1.12
CA LYS A 184 -8.39 8.94 -2.44
C LYS A 184 -9.75 8.24 -2.38
N GLN A 185 -10.11 7.71 -1.22
CA GLN A 185 -11.36 6.97 -1.01
C GLN A 185 -12.49 7.88 -0.52
N LEU A 186 -12.12 8.99 0.12
CA LEU A 186 -13.05 9.99 0.64
C LEU A 186 -13.49 10.97 -0.45
N SER A 187 -14.65 11.58 -0.23
CA SER A 187 -15.17 12.65 -1.08
C SER A 187 -15.68 13.82 -0.23
N GLY A 188 -15.76 15.01 -0.83
CA GLY A 188 -16.35 16.18 -0.19
C GLY A 188 -15.50 16.74 0.95
N GLU A 189 -16.16 17.17 2.03
CA GLU A 189 -15.52 17.86 3.14
C GLU A 189 -14.55 16.97 3.94
N ALA A 190 -14.90 15.71 4.16
CA ALA A 190 -14.05 14.74 4.86
C ALA A 190 -12.71 14.53 4.14
N GLN A 191 -12.70 14.56 2.81
CA GLN A 191 -11.48 14.48 2.02
C GLN A 191 -10.57 15.69 2.28
N GLY A 192 -11.13 16.90 2.28
CA GLY A 192 -10.40 18.14 2.57
C GLY A 192 -9.81 18.17 3.99
N LEU A 193 -10.50 17.57 4.96
CA LEU A 193 -10.02 17.49 6.34
C LEU A 193 -8.89 16.47 6.48
N VAL A 194 -8.98 15.32 5.81
CA VAL A 194 -7.88 14.33 5.82
C VAL A 194 -6.64 14.84 5.09
N SER A 195 -6.79 15.51 3.94
CA SER A 195 -5.65 16.08 3.22
C SER A 195 -4.93 17.16 4.04
N ARG A 196 -5.70 18.00 4.74
CA ARG A 196 -5.19 18.96 5.71
C ARG A 196 -4.48 18.26 6.88
N ALA A 197 -5.08 17.22 7.45
CA ALA A 197 -4.48 16.45 8.54
C ALA A 197 -3.13 15.81 8.15
N VAL A 198 -3.04 15.21 6.94
CA VAL A 198 -1.79 14.67 6.39
C VAL A 198 -0.73 15.75 6.28
N THR A 199 -1.09 16.91 5.74
CA THR A 199 -0.17 18.05 5.59
C THR A 199 0.31 18.56 6.94
N LEU A 200 -0.59 18.74 7.90
CA LEU A 200 -0.28 19.19 9.25
C LEU A 200 0.64 18.21 9.97
N TYR A 201 0.33 16.91 9.90
CA TYR A 201 1.16 15.87 10.49
C TYR A 201 2.57 15.87 9.90
N GLY A 202 2.70 15.99 8.57
CA GLY A 202 3.99 16.12 7.89
C GLY A 202 4.77 17.38 8.32
N GLN A 203 4.08 18.50 8.57
CA GLN A 203 4.70 19.71 9.11
C GLN A 203 5.19 19.50 10.56
N CYS A 204 4.34 18.94 11.44
CA CYS A 204 4.70 18.62 12.82
C CYS A 204 5.89 17.67 12.89
N GLN A 205 5.99 16.69 11.97
CA GLN A 205 7.14 15.80 11.88
C GLN A 205 8.43 16.51 11.49
N LYS A 206 8.37 17.39 10.47
CA LYS A 206 9.53 18.20 10.06
C LYS A 206 9.98 19.11 11.20
N GLU A 207 9.05 19.65 11.97
CA GLU A 207 9.33 20.47 13.13
C GLU A 207 9.93 19.67 14.30
N ALA A 208 9.37 18.49 14.60
CA ALA A 208 9.89 17.59 15.62
C ALA A 208 11.27 17.04 15.24
N ALA A 209 11.57 16.86 13.95
CA ALA A 209 12.87 16.40 13.47
C ALA A 209 14.00 17.38 13.83
N ARG A 210 13.71 18.69 13.90
CA ARG A 210 14.65 19.75 14.29
C ARG A 210 14.97 19.79 15.78
N LEU A 211 14.17 19.12 16.62
CA LEU A 211 14.44 19.00 18.05
C LEU A 211 15.63 18.06 18.30
N THR A 212 16.39 18.34 19.36
CA THR A 212 17.50 17.50 19.81
C THR A 212 17.02 16.08 20.11
N ALA A 213 17.86 15.09 19.81
CA ALA A 213 17.54 13.70 20.12
C ALA A 213 17.43 13.51 21.63
N GLY A 214 16.32 12.95 22.10
CA GLY A 214 16.06 12.73 23.52
C GLY A 214 14.70 12.09 23.76
N PRO A 215 14.42 11.66 25.01
CA PRO A 215 13.19 10.95 25.36
C PRO A 215 11.92 11.81 25.13
N GLY A 216 12.00 13.12 25.39
CA GLY A 216 10.88 14.04 25.14
C GLY A 216 10.49 14.15 23.67
N LYS A 217 11.46 14.08 22.75
CA LYS A 217 11.21 14.04 21.30
C LYS A 217 10.48 12.75 20.90
N THR A 218 10.90 11.61 21.45
CA THR A 218 10.27 10.32 21.14
C THR A 218 8.83 10.24 21.66
N GLU A 219 8.59 10.75 22.87
CA GLU A 219 7.24 10.83 23.46
C GLU A 219 6.34 11.73 22.60
N LEU A 220 6.82 12.92 22.23
CA LEU A 220 6.12 13.85 21.38
C LEU A 220 5.75 13.26 20.01
N VAL A 221 6.70 12.61 19.33
CA VAL A 221 6.43 11.95 18.04
C VAL A 221 5.39 10.84 18.22
N GLY A 222 5.46 10.09 19.32
CA GLY A 222 4.45 9.07 19.64
C GLY A 222 3.05 9.64 19.82
N VAL A 223 2.92 10.78 20.50
CA VAL A 223 1.64 11.49 20.67
C VAL A 223 1.11 12.01 19.33
N LEU A 224 1.96 12.64 18.51
CA LEU A 224 1.59 13.11 17.17
C LEU A 224 1.13 11.96 16.27
N GLU A 225 1.83 10.82 16.31
CA GLU A 225 1.43 9.60 15.60
C GLU A 225 0.07 9.10 16.07
N LYS A 226 -0.18 9.09 17.38
CA LYS A 226 -1.46 8.65 17.95
C LYS A 226 -2.61 9.55 17.49
N MET A 227 -2.45 10.88 17.61
CA MET A 227 -3.47 11.85 17.18
C MET A 227 -3.79 11.71 15.69
N ALA A 228 -2.76 11.59 14.84
CA ALA A 228 -2.99 11.40 13.41
C ALA A 228 -3.69 10.08 13.08
N ARG A 229 -3.37 8.99 13.78
CA ARG A 229 -4.08 7.70 13.63
C ARG A 229 -5.54 7.80 14.06
N GLU A 230 -5.85 8.54 15.11
CA GLU A 230 -7.22 8.76 15.57
C GLU A 230 -8.04 9.53 14.53
N VAL A 231 -7.47 10.60 13.95
CA VAL A 231 -8.10 11.34 12.83
C VAL A 231 -8.39 10.40 11.66
N PHE A 232 -7.42 9.59 11.23
CA PHE A 232 -7.61 8.68 10.10
C PHE A 232 -8.59 7.54 10.40
N SER A 233 -8.60 7.01 11.63
CA SER A 233 -9.57 6.00 12.05
C SER A 233 -11.00 6.56 12.05
N LEU A 234 -11.17 7.81 12.49
CA LEU A 234 -12.46 8.48 12.48
C LEU A 234 -12.93 8.75 11.04
N ALA A 235 -12.03 9.22 10.17
CA ALA A 235 -12.33 9.39 8.75
C ALA A 235 -12.71 8.08 8.04
N GLU A 236 -12.07 6.96 8.36
CA GLU A 236 -12.46 5.63 7.86
C GLU A 236 -13.87 5.25 8.31
N SER A 237 -14.20 5.44 9.60
CA SER A 237 -15.55 5.18 10.10
C SER A 237 -16.62 6.07 9.46
N HIS A 238 -16.29 7.33 9.17
CA HIS A 238 -17.15 8.22 8.40
C HIS A 238 -17.34 7.72 6.97
N ALA A 239 -16.28 7.32 6.27
CA ALA A 239 -16.36 6.78 4.92
C ALA A 239 -17.26 5.53 4.85
N GLN A 240 -17.12 4.62 5.82
CA GLN A 240 -17.93 3.42 5.93
C GLN A 240 -19.41 3.76 6.15
N LEU A 241 -19.71 4.69 7.06
CA LEU A 241 -21.09 5.11 7.30
C LEU A 241 -21.69 5.82 6.08
N GLU A 242 -20.90 6.66 5.40
CA GLU A 242 -21.34 7.33 4.19
C GLU A 242 -21.62 6.34 3.06
N ALA A 243 -20.80 5.30 2.90
CA ALA A 243 -21.05 4.23 1.95
C ALA A 243 -22.34 3.46 2.27
N GLN A 244 -22.60 3.17 3.56
CA GLN A 244 -23.85 2.53 4.01
C GLN A 244 -25.07 3.40 3.72
N LEU A 245 -24.99 4.70 4.02
CA LEU A 245 -26.08 5.65 3.73
C LEU A 245 -26.31 5.84 2.23
N ARG A 246 -25.26 5.84 1.40
CA ARG A 246 -25.41 5.93 -0.06
C ARG A 246 -25.99 4.68 -0.70
N ALA A 247 -25.74 3.51 -0.12
CA ALA A 247 -26.31 2.25 -0.59
C ALA A 247 -27.84 2.20 -0.39
N VAL A 248 -28.37 2.94 0.58
CA VAL A 248 -29.80 3.03 0.85
C VAL A 248 -30.35 4.33 0.26
N GLN A 249 -31.09 4.24 -0.85
CA GLN A 249 -31.74 5.41 -1.43
C GLN A 249 -32.92 5.83 -0.53
N GLN A 250 -32.68 6.79 0.38
CA GLN A 250 -33.70 7.31 1.30
C GLN A 250 -34.98 7.78 0.58
N GLY A 251 -34.85 8.34 -0.63
CA GLY A 251 -35.98 8.76 -1.45
C GLY A 251 -36.87 7.62 -1.93
N ASP A 252 -36.29 6.44 -2.18
CA ASP A 252 -37.05 5.26 -2.61
C ASP A 252 -37.86 4.68 -1.46
N VAL A 253 -37.31 4.70 -0.24
CA VAL A 253 -37.99 4.15 0.95
C VAL A 253 -39.17 5.02 1.37
N ASP A 254 -39.04 6.35 1.35
CA ASP A 254 -40.16 7.26 1.68
C ASP A 254 -41.28 7.17 0.63
N ALA A 255 -40.93 7.11 -0.66
CA ALA A 255 -41.90 6.88 -1.73
C ALA A 255 -42.64 5.54 -1.56
N GLN A 256 -41.94 4.47 -1.20
CA GLN A 256 -42.55 3.16 -0.92
C GLN A 256 -43.47 3.19 0.30
N VAL A 257 -43.12 3.91 1.36
CA VAL A 257 -44.00 4.09 2.53
C VAL A 257 -45.29 4.82 2.14
N GLN A 258 -45.19 5.89 1.35
CA GLN A 258 -46.37 6.63 0.86
C GLN A 258 -47.24 5.77 -0.06
N GLU A 259 -46.63 4.99 -0.95
CA GLU A 259 -47.33 4.08 -1.85
C GLU A 259 -48.06 2.97 -1.08
N LEU A 260 -47.42 2.34 -0.08
CA LEU A 260 -48.05 1.31 0.74
C LEU A 260 -49.21 1.87 1.56
N ARG A 261 -49.08 3.09 2.10
CA ARG A 261 -50.19 3.77 2.80
C ARG A 261 -51.35 4.09 1.87
N ALA A 262 -51.08 4.57 0.66
CA ALA A 262 -52.11 4.81 -0.36
C ALA A 262 -52.81 3.51 -0.77
N LYS A 263 -52.06 2.43 -0.97
CA LYS A 263 -52.59 1.09 -1.25
C LYS A 263 -53.46 0.57 -0.11
N ALA A 264 -53.01 0.73 1.14
CA ALA A 264 -53.79 0.35 2.32
C ALA A 264 -55.13 1.10 2.37
N ALA A 265 -55.13 2.41 2.10
CA ALA A 265 -56.34 3.23 2.08
C ALA A 265 -57.33 2.84 0.97
N ALA A 266 -56.83 2.38 -0.18
CA ALA A 266 -57.67 1.93 -1.29
C ALA A 266 -58.16 0.46 -1.14
N THR A 267 -57.60 -0.30 -0.20
CA THR A 267 -57.90 -1.73 -0.03
C THR A 267 -59.16 -1.93 0.83
N THR A 268 -60.14 -2.68 0.31
CA THR A 268 -61.40 -2.97 1.01
C THR A 268 -61.32 -4.14 1.97
N ASP A 269 -60.40 -5.08 1.74
CA ASP A 269 -60.16 -6.22 2.64
C ASP A 269 -59.38 -5.77 3.90
N ALA A 270 -59.99 -5.99 5.06
CA ALA A 270 -59.43 -5.61 6.36
C ALA A 270 -58.10 -6.33 6.67
N VAL A 271 -57.93 -7.58 6.25
CA VAL A 271 -56.70 -8.34 6.50
C VAL A 271 -55.56 -7.79 5.64
N ALA A 272 -55.80 -7.62 4.34
CA ALA A 272 -54.82 -7.05 3.43
C ALA A 272 -54.43 -5.62 3.81
N ARG A 273 -55.40 -4.77 4.20
CA ARG A 273 -55.13 -3.41 4.70
C ARG A 273 -54.20 -3.42 5.91
N ARG A 274 -54.47 -4.28 6.90
CA ARG A 274 -53.62 -4.40 8.10
C ARG A 274 -52.20 -4.84 7.78
N GLN A 275 -52.03 -5.76 6.83
CA GLN A 275 -50.69 -6.19 6.40
C GLN A 275 -49.92 -5.06 5.69
N LEU A 276 -50.59 -4.27 4.85
CA LEU A 276 -49.99 -3.11 4.19
C LEU A 276 -49.61 -2.01 5.19
N GLU A 277 -50.45 -1.76 6.20
CA GLU A 277 -50.15 -0.84 7.30
C GLU A 277 -48.94 -1.29 8.13
N LEU A 278 -48.83 -2.59 8.43
CA LEU A 278 -47.66 -3.16 9.13
C LEU A 278 -46.39 -3.06 8.30
N ALA A 279 -46.47 -3.31 6.99
CA ALA A 279 -45.33 -3.14 6.09
C ALA A 279 -44.89 -1.66 6.04
N ALA A 280 -45.85 -0.73 5.95
CA ALA A 280 -45.57 0.70 5.97
C ALA A 280 -44.98 1.18 7.31
N SER A 281 -45.41 0.61 8.45
CA SER A 281 -44.82 0.93 9.75
C SER A 281 -43.40 0.40 9.87
N SER A 282 -43.13 -0.83 9.41
CA SER A 282 -41.78 -1.42 9.40
C SER A 282 -40.80 -0.58 8.58
N LEU A 283 -41.18 -0.13 7.37
CA LEU A 283 -40.35 0.76 6.56
C LEU A 283 -40.21 2.16 7.18
N GLY A 284 -41.23 2.64 7.91
CA GLY A 284 -41.14 3.88 8.67
C GLY A 284 -40.11 3.82 9.80
N GLU A 285 -39.97 2.66 10.47
CA GLU A 285 -38.91 2.43 11.46
C GLU A 285 -37.52 2.42 10.82
N GLU A 286 -37.38 1.84 9.63
CA GLU A 286 -36.13 1.88 8.85
C GLU A 286 -35.74 3.31 8.47
N LEU A 287 -36.69 4.15 8.03
CA LEU A 287 -36.45 5.57 7.76
C LEU A 287 -35.95 6.30 9.02
N ASN A 288 -36.58 6.07 10.17
CA ASN A 288 -36.12 6.65 11.43
C ASN A 288 -34.70 6.17 11.79
N HIS A 289 -34.37 4.91 11.50
CA HIS A 289 -33.01 4.40 11.67
C HIS A 289 -32.01 5.12 10.75
N LEU A 290 -32.37 5.37 9.48
CA LEU A 290 -31.54 6.13 8.54
C LEU A 290 -31.32 7.57 9.00
N ASP A 291 -32.33 8.22 9.59
CA ASP A 291 -32.19 9.56 10.18
C ASP A 291 -31.22 9.57 11.36
N ILE A 292 -31.28 8.55 12.22
CA ILE A 292 -30.32 8.38 13.33
C ILE A 292 -28.90 8.22 12.79
N LEU A 293 -28.71 7.44 11.72
CA LEU A 293 -27.42 7.30 11.05
C LEU A 293 -26.97 8.61 10.39
N GLY A 294 -27.89 9.38 9.80
CA GLY A 294 -27.60 10.71 9.25
C GLY A 294 -27.05 11.68 10.30
N ARG A 295 -27.69 11.75 11.47
CA ARG A 295 -27.19 12.54 12.61
C ARG A 295 -25.86 12.02 13.13
N LYS A 296 -25.65 10.70 13.13
CA LYS A 296 -24.36 10.10 13.52
C LYS A 296 -23.24 10.50 12.54
N ARG A 297 -23.52 10.55 11.23
CA ARG A 297 -22.58 11.04 10.20
C ARG A 297 -22.16 12.47 10.49
N GLU A 298 -23.11 13.37 10.75
CA GLU A 298 -22.83 14.78 11.06
C GLU A 298 -21.98 14.93 12.33
N ARG A 299 -22.28 14.15 13.39
CA ARG A 299 -21.48 14.14 14.62
C ARG A 299 -20.04 13.68 14.37
N MET A 300 -19.84 12.63 13.57
CA MET A 300 -18.49 12.15 13.24
C MET A 300 -17.71 13.18 12.40
N LEU A 301 -18.37 13.87 11.49
CA LEU A 301 -17.75 14.96 10.72
C LEU A 301 -17.34 16.12 11.64
N ALA A 302 -18.18 16.50 12.60
CA ALA A 302 -17.84 17.51 13.61
C ALA A 302 -16.67 17.06 14.51
N GLN A 303 -16.65 15.80 14.93
CA GLN A 303 -15.52 15.21 15.66
C GLN A 303 -14.23 15.23 14.82
N LEU A 304 -14.33 14.99 13.51
CA LEU A 304 -13.18 15.06 12.61
C LEU A 304 -12.60 16.48 12.57
N HIS A 305 -13.44 17.51 12.46
CA HIS A 305 -13.02 18.90 12.55
C HIS A 305 -12.30 19.21 13.86
N ALA A 306 -12.86 18.78 14.98
CA ALA A 306 -12.25 18.99 16.29
C ALA A 306 -10.85 18.34 16.36
N GLN A 307 -10.71 17.10 15.90
CA GLN A 307 -9.43 16.38 15.89
C GLN A 307 -8.40 17.00 14.94
N VAL A 308 -8.82 17.51 13.79
CA VAL A 308 -7.94 18.29 12.89
C VAL A 308 -7.50 19.59 13.55
N ALA A 309 -8.41 20.31 14.22
CA ALA A 309 -8.07 21.52 14.97
C ALA A 309 -7.08 21.24 16.12
N LEU A 310 -7.17 20.08 16.78
CA LEU A 310 -6.18 19.64 17.77
C LEU A 310 -4.80 19.43 17.14
N LEU A 311 -4.71 18.83 15.95
CA LEU A 311 -3.45 18.70 15.21
C LEU A 311 -2.87 20.07 14.83
N GLU A 312 -3.71 21.03 14.46
CA GLU A 312 -3.26 22.41 14.20
C GLU A 312 -2.73 23.09 15.45
N ARG A 313 -3.43 22.94 16.57
CA ARG A 313 -2.98 23.44 17.87
C ARG A 313 -1.66 22.79 18.28
N ALA A 314 -1.49 21.50 18.03
CA ALA A 314 -0.24 20.78 18.25
C ALA A 314 0.90 21.38 17.43
N ARG A 315 0.67 21.64 16.13
CA ARG A 315 1.63 22.32 15.25
C ARG A 315 2.02 23.69 15.79
N VAL A 316 1.05 24.54 16.10
CA VAL A 316 1.34 25.90 16.63
C VAL A 316 2.15 25.82 17.92
N SER A 317 1.85 24.85 18.78
CA SER A 317 2.58 24.64 20.03
C SER A 317 4.03 24.17 19.77
N LEU A 318 4.26 23.35 18.75
CA LEU A 318 5.61 22.91 18.32
C LEU A 318 6.45 24.06 17.79
N VAL A 319 5.86 24.95 16.99
CA VAL A 319 6.52 26.18 16.52
C VAL A 319 6.98 27.03 17.71
N GLY A 320 6.15 27.14 18.76
CA GLY A 320 6.51 27.86 19.99
C GLY A 320 7.74 27.28 20.71
N VAL A 321 7.83 25.94 20.80
CA VAL A 321 8.98 25.25 21.43
C VAL A 321 10.28 25.45 20.62
N GLN A 322 10.21 25.63 19.30
CA GLN A 322 11.41 25.90 18.49
C GLN A 322 12.07 27.25 18.80
N GLY A 323 11.28 28.25 19.18
CA GLY A 323 11.75 29.60 19.51
C GLY A 323 12.45 29.74 20.86
N GLY A 324 12.41 28.71 21.73
CA GLY A 324 13.03 28.72 23.05
C GLY A 324 14.52 28.34 23.07
N ASP A 325 15.16 28.55 24.23
CA ASP A 325 16.59 28.23 24.46
C ASP A 325 16.92 26.74 24.26
N VAL A 326 18.02 26.47 23.56
CA VAL A 326 18.46 25.12 23.12
C VAL A 326 18.57 24.12 24.28
N ALA A 327 19.00 24.56 25.47
CA ALA A 327 19.15 23.71 26.65
C ALA A 327 17.83 23.17 27.21
N SER A 328 16.71 23.88 26.96
CA SER A 328 15.39 23.55 27.53
C SER A 328 14.45 22.82 26.56
N LYS A 329 14.85 22.63 25.29
CA LYS A 329 14.00 22.07 24.22
C LYS A 329 13.52 20.64 24.50
N GLY A 330 14.33 19.82 25.17
CA GLY A 330 13.98 18.44 25.50
C GLY A 330 12.86 18.34 26.55
N GLU A 331 12.96 19.15 27.61
CA GLU A 331 11.94 19.20 28.67
C GLU A 331 10.65 19.86 28.18
N GLN A 332 10.76 20.94 27.39
CA GLN A 332 9.61 21.58 26.77
C GLN A 332 8.88 20.62 25.82
N ALA A 333 9.60 19.79 25.06
CA ALA A 333 8.98 18.78 24.20
C ALA A 333 8.24 17.71 25.01
N ALA A 334 8.78 17.25 26.13
CA ALA A 334 8.10 16.30 27.02
C ALA A 334 6.85 16.90 27.67
N GLN A 335 6.92 18.15 28.14
CA GLN A 335 5.76 18.87 28.66
C GLN A 335 4.69 19.08 27.59
N LEU A 336 5.11 19.39 26.36
CA LEU A 336 4.20 19.50 25.22
C LEU A 336 3.50 18.17 24.94
N ALA A 337 4.24 17.06 24.92
CA ALA A 337 3.71 15.72 24.68
C ALA A 337 2.62 15.37 25.70
N ARG A 338 2.87 15.63 27.00
CA ARG A 338 1.89 15.41 28.08
C ARG A 338 0.65 16.29 27.94
N LYS A 339 0.83 17.57 27.61
CA LYS A 339 -0.30 18.50 27.37
C LYS A 339 -1.16 18.05 26.19
N LEU A 340 -0.53 17.65 25.09
CA LEU A 340 -1.24 17.15 23.91
C LEU A 340 -1.95 15.82 24.18
N ALA A 341 -1.31 14.92 24.93
CA ALA A 341 -1.92 13.66 25.34
C ALA A 341 -3.14 13.87 26.24
N ALA A 342 -3.11 14.84 27.16
CA ALA A 342 -4.24 15.20 28.01
C ALA A 342 -5.40 15.78 27.19
N LEU A 343 -5.11 16.72 26.28
CA LEU A 343 -6.13 17.32 25.40
C LEU A 343 -6.83 16.27 24.52
N GLY A 344 -6.07 15.29 23.99
CA GLY A 344 -6.66 14.19 23.21
C GLY A 344 -7.59 13.29 24.02
N GLN A 345 -7.37 13.13 25.33
CA GLN A 345 -8.22 12.32 26.22
C GLN A 345 -9.50 13.04 26.65
N GLU A 346 -9.42 14.36 26.88
CA GLU A 346 -10.59 15.16 27.25
C GLU A 346 -11.61 15.23 26.10
N ASP A 347 -11.15 15.39 24.86
CA ASP A 347 -12.03 15.46 23.69
C ASP A 347 -12.59 14.10 23.26
N SER A 348 -11.93 12.99 23.62
CA SER A 348 -12.45 11.63 23.37
C SER A 348 -13.40 11.12 24.47
N SER A 349 -13.51 11.82 25.60
CA SER A 349 -14.39 11.47 26.74
C SER A 349 -15.68 12.29 26.85
N ALA A 350 -15.94 13.21 25.92
CA ALA A 350 -17.24 13.90 25.82
C ALA A 350 -18.36 12.92 25.38
N PRO A 351 -19.56 13.02 25.98
CA PRO A 351 -20.31 11.85 26.43
C PRO A 351 -20.96 11.04 25.31
N ALA A 352 -20.80 9.70 25.41
CA ALA A 352 -21.75 8.75 24.85
C ALA A 352 -23.16 9.13 25.31
N ALA A 353 -24.07 9.28 24.36
CA ALA A 353 -25.49 9.54 24.61
C ALA A 353 -26.07 8.54 25.63
N PRO A 354 -27.07 8.97 26.42
CA PRO A 354 -27.54 8.25 27.60
C PRO A 354 -28.01 6.83 27.27
N ALA A 355 -27.74 5.92 28.20
CA ALA A 355 -28.24 4.56 28.20
C ALA A 355 -29.75 4.53 27.84
N PRO A 356 -30.22 3.55 27.06
CA PRO A 356 -31.65 3.39 26.82
C PRO A 356 -32.35 3.29 28.17
N LEU A 357 -33.41 4.09 28.32
CA LEU A 357 -34.26 4.09 29.51
C LEU A 357 -34.69 2.65 29.83
N PRO A 358 -34.68 2.22 31.11
CA PRO A 358 -35.18 0.91 31.47
C PRO A 358 -36.65 0.80 31.07
N GLU A 359 -37.00 -0.30 30.40
CA GLU A 359 -38.37 -0.69 30.09
C GLU A 359 -39.22 -0.64 31.38
N SER A 360 -39.97 0.44 31.53
CA SER A 360 -41.07 0.52 32.49
C SER A 360 -42.25 -0.25 31.92
N THR A 361 -42.18 -1.58 31.95
CA THR A 361 -43.38 -2.41 31.85
C THR A 361 -43.96 -2.58 33.25
N LYS A 362 -44.81 -1.61 33.61
CA LYS A 362 -45.78 -1.77 34.69
C LYS A 362 -46.65 -2.99 34.39
N VAL A 363 -46.80 -3.77 35.45
CA VAL A 363 -47.78 -4.83 35.69
C VAL A 363 -49.20 -4.24 35.69
N LEU A 364 -50.15 -4.98 35.11
CA LEU A 364 -51.58 -5.19 35.48
C LEU A 364 -52.59 -4.96 34.35
N GLY A 365 -53.40 -6.00 34.11
CA GLY A 365 -54.66 -5.96 33.35
C GLY A 365 -55.03 -7.32 32.81
#